data_AF-A0A538RMP0-F1
#
_entry.id   AF-A0A538RMP0-F1
#
_cell.length_a   1.000
_cell.length_b   1.000
_cell.length_c   1.000
_cell.angle_alpha   90.00
_cell.angle_beta   90.00
_cell.angle_gamma   90.00
#
_symmetry.space_group_name_H-M   'P 1'
#
loop_
_entity.id
_entity.type
_entity.pdbx_description
1 polymer ?
#
loop_
_entity_poly.entity_id
_entity_poly.type
_entity_poly.pdbx_seq_one_letter_code
_entity_poly.pdbx_strand_id
1 'polypeptide(L)'
;MRCSSTITAHLDTWVDTKNRSDWSGILLGNGSSCALWEPFAYPSLFQRAASAEISHPLTATDKALFSKLGDTTNFESILADLLTATTVNKALRMPHSQIPRRYRSIRRALIEAVHSVHLPWDRLSEDTKTRIRKALRRYSFVFTTNYDLVVYWCFMAQGGDGFKDYFWNQNRTFDASDSKVWNSPTKITKILYLHGALHLYRTAAGRTVKEVGGVAGSLLDRFAANENRIPFFISEGSSRHKMQAIAQSD
;
A
#
# COMPACT_ATOMS: atom_id res chain seq x y z
N MET A 1 6.31 -34.14 -24.82
CA MET A 1 6.71 -34.51 -23.45
C MET A 1 7.78 -33.52 -22.98
N ARG A 2 7.40 -32.43 -22.30
CA ARG A 2 8.33 -31.55 -21.57
C ARG A 2 7.64 -31.00 -20.31
N CYS A 3 8.16 -31.46 -19.18
CA CYS A 3 8.03 -31.02 -17.80
C CYS A 3 6.83 -30.13 -17.43
N SER A 4 5.75 -30.79 -17.01
CA SER A 4 4.97 -30.32 -15.87
C SER A 4 5.82 -30.58 -14.61
N SER A 5 6.65 -29.63 -14.21
CA SER A 5 7.14 -29.61 -12.83
C SER A 5 6.02 -29.01 -11.99
N THR A 6 5.21 -29.89 -11.41
CA THR A 6 4.36 -29.55 -10.27
C THR A 6 5.27 -28.91 -9.22
N ILE A 7 5.20 -27.58 -9.07
CA ILE A 7 5.79 -26.87 -7.94
C ILE A 7 4.95 -27.26 -6.73
N THR A 8 5.19 -28.42 -6.16
CA THR A 8 4.81 -28.68 -4.77
C THR A 8 5.89 -28.03 -3.92
N ALA A 9 5.71 -26.73 -3.64
CA ALA A 9 6.60 -26.01 -2.75
C ALA A 9 6.41 -26.55 -1.34
N HIS A 10 7.22 -27.53 -0.95
CA HIS A 10 7.45 -27.81 0.46
C HIS A 10 8.04 -26.52 1.06
N LEU A 11 7.23 -25.79 1.82
CA LEU A 11 7.66 -24.62 2.56
C LEU A 11 8.18 -25.08 3.91
N ASP A 12 9.47 -24.83 4.15
CA ASP A 12 10.06 -25.08 5.46
C ASP A 12 9.38 -24.24 6.54
N THR A 13 9.35 -24.75 7.77
CA THR A 13 8.80 -23.99 8.87
C THR A 13 9.65 -22.74 9.13
N TRP A 14 9.05 -21.73 9.75
CA TRP A 14 9.80 -20.56 10.17
C TRP A 14 10.94 -20.90 11.14
N VAL A 15 10.74 -21.90 12.01
CA VAL A 15 11.75 -22.34 12.97
C VAL A 15 12.97 -22.91 12.27
N ASP A 16 12.77 -23.69 11.22
CA ASP A 16 13.86 -24.26 10.44
C ASP A 16 14.55 -23.19 9.59
N THR A 17 13.77 -22.30 8.99
CA THR A 17 14.30 -21.27 8.07
C THR A 17 15.11 -20.21 8.79
N LYS A 18 14.64 -19.71 9.93
CA LYS A 18 15.26 -18.58 10.64
C LYS A 18 16.68 -18.86 11.14
N ASN A 19 17.02 -20.13 11.38
CA ASN A 19 18.29 -20.56 11.95
C ASN A 19 19.30 -21.04 10.89
N ARG A 20 18.91 -21.14 9.61
CA ARG A 20 19.78 -21.62 8.53
C ARG A 20 20.90 -20.65 8.15
N SER A 21 20.69 -19.35 8.38
CA SER A 21 21.64 -18.30 8.02
C SER A 21 21.35 -17.04 8.82
N ASP A 22 22.33 -16.15 8.90
CA ASP A 22 22.13 -14.78 9.36
C ASP A 22 21.46 -13.95 8.25
N TRP A 23 20.14 -14.08 8.17
CA TRP A 23 19.33 -13.34 7.21
C TRP A 23 19.42 -11.83 7.47
N SER A 24 19.93 -11.09 6.47
CA SER A 24 20.03 -9.64 6.56
C SER A 24 18.70 -8.94 6.28
N GLY A 25 17.76 -9.62 5.65
CA GLY A 25 16.45 -9.08 5.29
C GLY A 25 15.29 -10.04 5.54
N ILE A 26 14.09 -9.49 5.67
CA ILE A 26 12.82 -10.22 5.74
C ILE A 26 11.82 -9.63 4.76
N LEU A 27 11.03 -10.49 4.10
CA LEU A 27 9.89 -10.11 3.26
C LEU A 27 8.59 -10.43 4.01
N LEU A 28 7.76 -9.41 4.22
CA LEU A 28 6.44 -9.52 4.83
C LEU A 28 5.38 -9.55 3.72
N GLY A 29 4.64 -10.66 3.67
CA GLY A 29 3.45 -10.82 2.83
C GLY A 29 2.16 -10.68 3.64
N ASN A 30 1.01 -10.73 2.96
CA ASN A 30 -0.30 -10.45 3.58
C ASN A 30 -0.55 -11.31 4.84
N GLY A 31 0.01 -12.52 4.88
CA GLY A 31 -0.06 -13.41 6.05
C GLY A 31 0.38 -12.78 7.37
N SER A 32 1.33 -11.82 7.36
CA SER A 32 1.72 -11.12 8.61
C SER A 32 0.60 -10.26 9.18
N SER A 33 -0.22 -9.68 8.31
CA SER A 33 -1.35 -8.82 8.70
C SER A 33 -2.60 -9.66 8.96
N CYS A 34 -2.84 -10.71 8.17
CA CYS A 34 -3.90 -11.70 8.44
C CYS A 34 -3.73 -12.39 9.80
N ALA A 35 -2.49 -12.64 10.22
CA ALA A 35 -2.20 -13.22 11.54
C ALA A 35 -2.61 -12.31 12.72
N LEU A 36 -2.76 -11.00 12.48
CA LEU A 36 -3.17 -10.01 13.47
C LEU A 36 -4.65 -9.62 13.32
N TRP A 37 -5.19 -9.73 12.10
CA TRP A 37 -6.52 -9.27 11.76
C TRP A 37 -7.12 -10.13 10.64
N GLU A 38 -8.01 -11.05 11.01
CA GLU A 38 -8.66 -11.97 10.08
C GLU A 38 -9.40 -11.26 8.92
N PRO A 39 -10.09 -10.12 9.12
CA PRO A 39 -10.77 -9.43 8.01
C PRO A 39 -9.82 -8.95 6.90
N PHE A 40 -8.51 -8.87 7.17
CA PHE A 40 -7.51 -8.56 6.14
C PHE A 40 -7.25 -9.73 5.18
N ALA A 41 -7.70 -10.95 5.49
CA ALA A 41 -7.65 -12.12 4.62
C ALA A 41 -8.76 -12.10 3.54
N TYR A 42 -9.13 -10.91 3.07
CA TYR A 42 -10.15 -10.76 2.04
C TYR A 42 -9.60 -11.19 0.66
N PRO A 43 -10.42 -11.82 -0.19
CA PRO A 43 -9.94 -12.34 -1.47
C PRO A 43 -9.73 -11.25 -2.52
N SER A 44 -10.57 -10.20 -2.50
CA SER A 44 -10.47 -9.07 -3.40
C SER A 44 -11.08 -7.78 -2.84
N LEU A 45 -10.31 -6.70 -2.90
CA LEU A 45 -10.63 -5.33 -2.54
C LEU A 45 -11.57 -4.74 -3.58
N PHE A 46 -11.39 -5.13 -4.85
CA PHE A 46 -12.38 -4.81 -5.88
C PHE A 46 -13.74 -5.44 -5.57
N GLN A 47 -13.77 -6.72 -5.17
CA GLN A 47 -15.03 -7.37 -4.75
C GLN A 47 -15.63 -6.69 -3.53
N ARG A 48 -14.82 -6.34 -2.51
CA ARG A 48 -15.29 -5.58 -1.34
C ARG A 48 -15.84 -4.22 -1.74
N ALA A 49 -15.16 -3.48 -2.61
CA ALA A 49 -15.61 -2.18 -3.11
C ALA A 49 -16.87 -2.29 -3.98
N ALA A 50 -17.16 -3.45 -4.55
CA ALA A 50 -18.37 -3.72 -5.32
C ALA A 50 -19.51 -4.33 -4.48
N SER A 51 -19.25 -4.71 -3.22
CA SER A 51 -20.22 -5.41 -2.36
C SER A 51 -21.14 -4.45 -1.64
N ALA A 52 -22.34 -4.93 -1.26
CA ALA A 52 -23.29 -4.16 -0.48
C ALA A 52 -22.90 -4.01 1.00
N GLU A 53 -21.72 -4.50 1.40
CA GLU A 53 -21.21 -4.42 2.78
C GLU A 53 -20.57 -3.06 3.08
N ILE A 54 -20.31 -2.25 2.05
CA ILE A 54 -19.90 -0.85 2.20
C ILE A 54 -21.05 0.09 1.83
N SER A 55 -21.02 1.32 2.36
CA SER A 55 -22.11 2.27 2.19
C SER A 55 -22.24 2.79 0.75
N HIS A 56 -21.11 2.90 0.03
CA HIS A 56 -21.05 3.46 -1.31
C HIS A 56 -20.28 2.54 -2.25
N PRO A 57 -20.90 1.42 -2.68
CA PRO A 57 -20.25 0.49 -3.58
C PRO A 57 -20.05 1.05 -4.98
N LEU A 58 -19.11 0.43 -5.72
CA LEU A 58 -18.88 0.68 -7.14
C LEU A 58 -20.18 0.50 -7.92
N THR A 59 -20.55 1.54 -8.66
CA THR A 59 -21.73 1.51 -9.54
C THR A 59 -21.49 0.65 -10.78
N ALA A 60 -22.55 0.34 -11.54
CA ALA A 60 -22.42 -0.34 -12.82
C ALA A 60 -21.49 0.42 -13.79
N THR A 61 -21.59 1.75 -13.82
CA THR A 61 -20.71 2.60 -14.65
C THR A 61 -19.26 2.54 -14.18
N ASP A 62 -19.02 2.53 -12.87
CA ASP A 62 -17.65 2.41 -12.33
C ASP A 62 -17.04 1.07 -12.75
N LYS A 63 -17.77 -0.04 -12.54
CA LYS A 63 -17.34 -1.39 -12.96
C LYS A 63 -17.07 -1.48 -14.47
N ALA A 64 -17.88 -0.81 -15.29
CA ALA A 64 -17.68 -0.75 -16.73
C ALA A 64 -16.43 0.04 -17.14
N LEU A 65 -15.99 1.01 -16.33
CA LEU A 65 -14.72 1.71 -16.57
C LEU A 65 -13.52 0.80 -16.31
N PHE A 66 -13.54 0.05 -15.20
CA PHE A 66 -12.50 -0.95 -14.92
C PHE A 66 -12.38 -1.98 -16.04
N SER A 67 -13.50 -2.49 -16.56
CA SER A 67 -13.46 -3.48 -17.64
C SER A 67 -13.03 -2.92 -19.00
N LYS A 68 -13.20 -1.62 -19.25
CA LYS A 68 -12.89 -0.98 -20.54
C LYS A 68 -11.49 -0.35 -20.61
N LEU A 69 -10.99 0.18 -19.50
CA LEU A 69 -9.78 1.01 -19.48
C LEU A 69 -8.54 0.28 -18.94
N GLY A 70 -8.66 -0.91 -18.37
CA GLY A 70 -7.47 -1.60 -17.87
C GLY A 70 -7.73 -2.95 -17.20
N ASP A 71 -6.88 -3.26 -16.22
CA ASP A 71 -7.03 -4.40 -15.33
C ASP A 71 -8.29 -4.22 -14.48
N THR A 72 -9.11 -5.27 -14.38
CA THR A 72 -10.45 -5.21 -13.82
C THR A 72 -10.48 -4.83 -12.34
N THR A 73 -9.33 -4.80 -11.66
CA THR A 73 -9.23 -4.58 -10.21
C THR A 73 -8.19 -3.53 -9.78
N ASN A 74 -7.49 -2.87 -10.71
CA ASN A 74 -6.43 -1.91 -10.37
C ASN A 74 -7.00 -0.49 -10.16
N PHE A 75 -7.16 -0.10 -8.90
CA PHE A 75 -7.67 1.22 -8.52
C PHE A 75 -6.72 2.37 -8.86
N GLU A 76 -5.41 2.18 -8.72
CA GLU A 76 -4.44 3.25 -8.99
C GLU A 76 -4.51 3.68 -10.46
N SER A 77 -4.54 2.71 -11.37
CA SER A 77 -4.61 2.95 -12.82
C SER A 77 -5.86 3.76 -13.17
N ILE A 78 -7.05 3.28 -12.77
CA ILE A 78 -8.30 3.94 -13.18
C ILE A 78 -8.43 5.35 -12.57
N LEU A 79 -7.95 5.56 -11.34
CA LEU A 79 -7.97 6.87 -10.71
C LEU A 79 -6.98 7.83 -11.39
N ALA A 80 -5.82 7.35 -11.82
CA ALA A 80 -4.85 8.13 -12.59
C ALA A 80 -5.40 8.52 -13.98
N ASP A 81 -6.07 7.59 -14.68
CA ASP A 81 -6.69 7.85 -15.98
C ASP A 81 -7.78 8.92 -15.88
N LEU A 82 -8.66 8.80 -14.88
CA LEU A 82 -9.72 9.78 -14.65
C LEU A 82 -9.19 11.16 -14.25
N LEU A 83 -8.10 11.22 -13.47
CA LEU A 83 -7.45 12.47 -13.11
C LEU A 83 -6.78 13.13 -14.34
N THR A 84 -6.13 12.33 -15.17
CA THR A 84 -5.52 12.78 -16.44
C THR A 84 -6.59 13.32 -17.39
N ALA A 85 -7.66 12.57 -17.61
CA ALA A 85 -8.79 13.00 -18.45
C ALA A 85 -9.45 14.28 -17.92
N THR A 86 -9.61 14.41 -16.60
CA THR A 86 -10.11 15.65 -15.98
C THR A 86 -9.18 16.84 -16.27
N THR A 87 -7.87 16.63 -16.22
CA THR A 87 -6.86 17.68 -16.47
C THR A 87 -6.86 18.11 -17.94
N VAL A 88 -6.88 17.15 -18.87
CA VAL A 88 -6.94 17.42 -20.32
C VAL A 88 -8.23 18.17 -20.68
N ASN A 89 -9.39 17.72 -20.19
CA ASN A 89 -10.66 18.39 -20.46
C ASN A 89 -10.69 19.84 -19.95
N LYS A 90 -10.07 20.11 -18.79
CA LYS A 90 -9.93 21.48 -18.28
C LYS A 90 -9.03 22.32 -19.19
N ALA A 91 -7.89 21.79 -19.62
CA ALA A 91 -6.95 22.49 -20.49
C ALA A 91 -7.58 22.85 -21.86
N LEU A 92 -8.37 21.93 -22.42
CA LEU A 92 -9.11 22.14 -23.67
C LEU A 92 -10.38 22.98 -23.51
N ARG A 93 -10.71 23.43 -22.29
CA ARG A 93 -11.96 24.16 -21.97
C ARG A 93 -13.23 23.37 -22.35
N MET A 94 -13.17 22.05 -22.24
CA MET A 94 -14.28 21.11 -22.47
C MET A 94 -14.57 20.28 -21.21
N PRO A 95 -14.95 20.91 -20.08
CA PRO A 95 -15.18 20.19 -18.82
C PRO A 95 -16.34 19.20 -18.97
N HIS A 96 -16.12 17.94 -18.60
CA HIS A 96 -17.16 16.91 -18.59
C HIS A 96 -17.39 16.43 -17.16
N SER A 97 -18.50 16.85 -16.55
CA SER A 97 -18.77 16.64 -15.11
C SER A 97 -18.81 15.18 -14.67
N GLN A 98 -19.06 14.24 -15.59
CA GLN A 98 -19.08 12.82 -15.24
C GLN A 98 -17.70 12.29 -14.87
N ILE A 99 -16.61 12.78 -15.48
CA ILE A 99 -15.25 12.26 -15.21
C ILE A 99 -14.85 12.46 -13.73
N PRO A 100 -14.87 13.68 -13.17
CA PRO A 100 -14.57 13.88 -11.76
C PRO A 100 -15.62 13.26 -10.84
N ARG A 101 -16.87 13.06 -11.29
CA ARG A 101 -17.89 12.34 -10.52
C ARG A 101 -17.55 10.85 -10.41
N ARG A 102 -17.09 10.20 -11.49
CA ARG A 102 -16.65 8.80 -11.48
C ARG A 102 -15.39 8.63 -10.65
N TYR A 103 -14.43 9.56 -10.76
CA TYR A 103 -13.23 9.59 -9.91
C TYR A 103 -13.60 9.56 -8.42
N ARG A 104 -14.48 10.47 -7.99
CA ARG A 104 -14.95 10.52 -6.59
C ARG A 104 -15.72 9.26 -6.17
N SER A 105 -16.54 8.70 -7.06
CA SER A 105 -17.28 7.46 -6.83
C SER A 105 -16.34 6.29 -6.55
N ILE A 106 -15.39 6.04 -7.45
CA ILE A 106 -14.41 4.94 -7.35
C ILE A 106 -13.51 5.13 -6.12
N ARG A 107 -13.02 6.34 -5.92
CA ARG A 107 -12.16 6.69 -4.78
C ARG A 107 -12.86 6.45 -3.45
N ARG A 108 -14.14 6.83 -3.33
CA ARG A 108 -14.93 6.60 -2.13
C ARG A 108 -15.11 5.11 -1.85
N ALA A 109 -15.50 4.33 -2.86
CA ALA A 109 -15.66 2.88 -2.73
C ALA A 109 -14.34 2.20 -2.29
N LEU A 110 -13.21 2.62 -2.86
CA LEU A 110 -11.88 2.15 -2.45
C LEU A 110 -11.60 2.41 -0.97
N ILE A 111 -11.80 3.66 -0.53
CA ILE A 111 -11.55 4.06 0.85
C ILE A 111 -12.43 3.24 1.81
N GLU A 112 -13.72 3.15 1.54
CA GLU A 112 -14.65 2.38 2.38
C GLU A 112 -14.29 0.88 2.41
N ALA A 113 -13.89 0.31 1.27
CA ALA A 113 -13.44 -1.08 1.20
C ALA A 113 -12.17 -1.30 2.05
N VAL A 114 -11.18 -0.41 1.96
CA VAL A 114 -9.98 -0.46 2.80
C VAL A 114 -10.34 -0.37 4.27
N HIS A 115 -11.19 0.60 4.66
CA HIS A 115 -11.64 0.73 6.05
C HIS A 115 -12.35 -0.52 6.58
N SER A 116 -13.12 -1.22 5.74
CA SER A 116 -13.85 -2.42 6.17
C SER A 116 -12.96 -3.64 6.46
N VAL A 117 -11.76 -3.70 5.88
CA VAL A 117 -10.85 -4.86 5.99
C VAL A 117 -9.59 -4.57 6.79
N HIS A 118 -9.28 -3.28 7.02
CA HIS A 118 -8.06 -2.87 7.70
C HIS A 118 -8.19 -3.00 9.23
N LEU A 119 -7.09 -3.37 9.89
CA LEU A 119 -7.03 -3.45 11.36
C LEU A 119 -7.23 -2.06 11.96
N PRO A 120 -8.27 -1.82 12.79
CA PRO A 120 -8.41 -0.53 13.47
C PRO A 120 -7.21 -0.23 14.37
N TRP A 121 -6.75 1.02 14.37
CA TRP A 121 -5.51 1.41 15.07
C TRP A 121 -5.55 1.10 16.57
N ASP A 122 -6.69 1.40 17.20
CA ASP A 122 -6.93 1.20 18.63
C ASP A 122 -6.94 -0.27 19.04
N ARG A 123 -7.10 -1.20 18.09
CA ARG A 123 -7.02 -2.64 18.32
C ARG A 123 -5.61 -3.22 18.28
N LEU A 124 -4.62 -2.45 17.80
CA LEU A 124 -3.22 -2.87 17.85
C LEU A 124 -2.54 -2.37 19.13
N SER A 125 -2.41 -3.26 20.12
CA SER A 125 -1.82 -2.92 21.42
C SER A 125 -0.35 -2.48 21.34
N GLU A 126 0.08 -1.61 22.26
CA GLU A 126 1.48 -1.14 22.34
C GLU A 126 2.48 -2.27 22.60
N ASP A 127 2.07 -3.29 23.35
CA ASP A 127 2.85 -4.50 23.59
C ASP A 127 3.06 -5.31 22.30
N THR A 128 2.02 -5.47 21.48
CA THR A 128 2.15 -6.09 20.15
C THR A 128 3.03 -5.26 19.21
N LYS A 129 2.87 -3.93 19.18
CA LYS A 129 3.76 -3.03 18.42
C LYS A 129 5.21 -3.22 18.84
N THR A 130 5.47 -3.25 20.14
CA THR A 130 6.81 -3.43 20.71
C THR A 130 7.44 -4.77 20.34
N ARG A 131 6.67 -5.87 20.42
CA ARG A 131 7.13 -7.21 20.00
C ARG A 131 7.48 -7.27 18.52
N ILE A 132 6.61 -6.75 17.65
CA ILE A 132 6.84 -6.72 16.21
C ILE A 132 8.07 -5.88 15.91
N ARG A 133 8.17 -4.68 16.50
CA ARG A 133 9.31 -3.78 16.36
C ARG A 133 10.61 -4.47 16.75
N LYS A 134 10.66 -5.15 17.92
CA LYS A 134 11.83 -5.93 18.36
C LYS A 134 12.18 -7.05 17.38
N ALA A 135 11.20 -7.74 16.81
CA ALA A 135 11.43 -8.78 15.81
C ALA A 135 12.02 -8.20 14.51
N LEU A 136 11.48 -7.09 14.01
CA LEU A 136 11.94 -6.43 12.78
C LEU A 136 13.34 -5.82 12.92
N ARG A 137 13.70 -5.31 14.12
CA ARG A 137 15.04 -4.76 14.43
C ARG A 137 16.20 -5.75 14.24
N ARG A 138 15.91 -7.05 14.17
CA ARG A 138 16.91 -8.08 13.87
C ARG A 138 17.44 -7.97 12.44
N TYR A 139 16.63 -7.48 11.52
CA TYR A 139 16.97 -7.38 10.10
C TYR A 139 17.52 -6.00 9.75
N SER A 140 18.42 -5.97 8.77
CA SER A 140 18.89 -4.73 8.16
C SER A 140 17.85 -4.19 7.17
N PHE A 141 17.06 -5.08 6.55
CA PHE A 141 16.02 -4.74 5.57
C PHE A 141 14.71 -5.44 5.90
N VAL A 142 13.61 -4.70 5.80
CA VAL A 142 12.24 -5.20 5.87
C VAL A 142 11.57 -4.79 4.57
N PHE A 143 11.26 -5.77 3.74
CA PHE A 143 10.46 -5.57 2.54
C PHE A 143 9.01 -5.92 2.89
N THR A 144 8.05 -5.13 2.43
CA THR A 144 6.63 -5.46 2.60
C THR A 144 5.91 -5.34 1.27
N THR A 145 5.11 -6.35 0.96
CA THR A 145 4.11 -6.29 -0.12
C THR A 145 2.74 -5.86 0.39
N ASN A 146 2.59 -5.72 1.70
CA ASN A 146 1.33 -5.35 2.33
C ASN A 146 1.16 -3.84 2.22
N TYR A 147 -0.02 -3.43 1.79
CA TYR A 147 -0.36 -2.03 1.68
C TYR A 147 -0.89 -1.46 3.00
N ASP A 148 -1.23 -2.30 3.98
CA ASP A 148 -1.78 -1.86 5.27
C ASP A 148 -0.84 -0.99 6.13
N LEU A 149 -1.40 -0.37 7.16
CA LEU A 149 -0.65 0.46 8.11
C LEU A 149 0.00 -0.29 9.28
N VAL A 150 -0.13 -1.61 9.41
CA VAL A 150 0.34 -2.34 10.60
C VAL A 150 1.85 -2.23 10.76
N VAL A 151 2.60 -2.51 9.67
CA VAL A 151 4.07 -2.38 9.66
C VAL A 151 4.47 -0.94 9.93
N TYR A 152 3.77 0.02 9.32
CA TYR A 152 4.01 1.45 9.52
C TYR A 152 3.77 1.89 10.98
N TRP A 153 2.72 1.39 11.64
CA TRP A 153 2.43 1.70 13.04
C TRP A 153 3.49 1.12 13.98
N CYS A 154 3.95 -0.11 13.72
CA CYS A 154 5.02 -0.71 14.51
C CYS A 154 6.36 0.01 14.30
N PHE A 155 6.60 0.48 13.09
CA PHE A 155 7.74 1.32 12.74
C PHE A 155 7.72 2.64 13.51
N MET A 156 6.64 3.40 13.39
CA MET A 156 6.49 4.74 13.98
C MET A 156 6.32 4.72 15.50
N ALA A 157 6.05 3.56 16.11
CA ALA A 157 6.08 3.40 17.55
C ALA A 157 7.44 3.86 18.11
N GLN A 158 7.40 4.58 19.25
CA GLN A 158 8.60 5.20 19.84
C GLN A 158 9.32 6.15 18.88
N GLY A 159 8.58 6.97 18.12
CA GLY A 159 9.14 8.02 17.26
C GLY A 159 9.85 7.54 15.99
N GLY A 160 9.79 6.24 15.65
CA GLY A 160 10.50 5.71 14.49
C GLY A 160 11.96 5.34 14.76
N ASP A 161 12.42 5.38 16.02
CA ASP A 161 13.82 5.18 16.38
C ASP A 161 14.38 3.87 15.82
N GLY A 162 15.59 3.89 15.25
CA GLY A 162 16.22 2.70 14.69
C GLY A 162 15.68 2.24 13.34
N PHE A 163 14.71 2.94 12.73
CA PHE A 163 14.19 2.59 11.42
C PHE A 163 14.26 3.76 10.45
N LYS A 164 14.32 3.44 9.15
CA LYS A 164 14.30 4.42 8.05
C LYS A 164 13.54 3.86 6.85
N ASP A 165 12.85 4.72 6.11
CA ASP A 165 11.99 4.35 4.98
C ASP A 165 12.25 5.15 3.69
N TYR A 166 13.33 5.93 3.64
CA TYR A 166 13.73 6.76 2.48
C TYR A 166 12.80 7.94 2.15
N PHE A 167 11.82 8.25 3.00
CA PHE A 167 10.93 9.41 2.87
C PHE A 167 11.20 10.46 3.96
N TRP A 168 12.46 10.75 4.25
CA TRP A 168 12.87 11.61 5.37
C TRP A 168 13.14 13.08 5.02
N ASN A 169 13.22 13.43 3.73
CA ASN A 169 13.39 14.82 3.33
C ASN A 169 12.12 15.66 3.65
N GLN A 170 12.24 16.98 3.59
CA GLN A 170 11.16 17.92 3.90
C GLN A 170 9.91 17.71 3.01
N ASN A 171 10.12 17.27 1.77
CA ASN A 171 9.05 16.99 0.82
C ASN A 171 8.39 15.62 1.05
N ARG A 172 8.99 14.78 1.91
CA ARG A 172 8.56 13.41 2.22
C ARG A 172 8.44 12.55 0.96
N THR A 173 9.34 12.76 0.01
CA THR A 173 9.46 12.00 -1.23
C THR A 173 10.69 11.11 -1.18
N PHE A 174 10.74 10.06 -2.00
CA PHE A 174 11.99 9.36 -2.26
C PHE A 174 12.96 10.28 -3.02
N ASP A 175 14.24 10.21 -2.67
CA ASP A 175 15.32 10.94 -3.35
C ASP A 175 16.53 10.01 -3.48
N ALA A 176 16.80 9.55 -4.71
CA ALA A 176 17.90 8.64 -4.97
C ALA A 176 19.27 9.23 -4.62
N SER A 177 19.41 10.57 -4.70
CA SER A 177 20.64 11.28 -4.35
C SER A 177 20.88 11.36 -2.84
N ASP A 178 19.82 11.20 -2.04
CA ASP A 178 19.84 11.13 -0.58
C ASP A 178 19.34 9.76 -0.10
N SER A 179 20.03 8.70 -0.51
CA SER A 179 19.72 7.31 -0.13
C SER A 179 20.71 6.72 0.87
N LYS A 180 21.75 7.47 1.26
CA LYS A 180 22.76 7.01 2.22
C LYS A 180 22.23 7.14 3.65
N VAL A 181 21.84 6.01 4.23
CA VAL A 181 21.47 5.94 5.65
C VAL A 181 22.69 6.31 6.52
N TRP A 182 22.56 7.37 7.30
CA TRP A 182 23.63 7.88 8.18
C TRP A 182 23.87 6.97 9.38
N ASN A 183 25.13 6.95 9.83
CA ASN A 183 25.58 6.13 10.95
C ASN A 183 24.84 6.54 12.23
N SER A 184 24.09 5.58 12.78
CA SER A 184 23.58 5.62 14.14
C SER A 184 24.50 4.73 15.00
N PRO A 185 24.71 5.04 16.29
CA PRO A 185 25.42 4.16 17.22
C PRO A 185 24.73 2.79 17.36
N THR A 186 23.48 2.68 16.89
CA THR A 186 22.75 1.42 16.77
C THR A 186 22.47 1.09 15.30
N LYS A 187 22.43 -0.21 14.97
CA LYS A 187 21.97 -0.73 13.66
C LYS A 187 20.69 0.00 13.22
N ILE A 188 20.54 0.32 11.94
CA ILE A 188 19.29 0.87 11.38
C ILE A 188 18.63 -0.19 10.50
N THR A 189 17.32 -0.40 10.70
CA THR A 189 16.50 -1.27 9.87
C THR A 189 15.79 -0.44 8.80
N LYS A 190 15.99 -0.78 7.53
CA LYS A 190 15.37 -0.08 6.40
C LYS A 190 14.07 -0.76 6.00
N ILE A 191 13.01 0.02 5.75
CA ILE A 191 11.71 -0.49 5.33
C ILE A 191 11.47 -0.10 3.87
N LEU A 192 11.05 -1.07 3.05
CA LEU A 192 10.74 -0.87 1.64
C LEU A 192 9.33 -1.39 1.34
N TYR A 193 8.50 -0.51 0.78
CA TYR A 193 7.10 -0.76 0.45
C TYR A 193 6.97 -1.15 -1.03
N LEU A 194 7.16 -2.44 -1.33
CA LEU A 194 7.29 -2.95 -2.71
C LEU A 194 6.04 -2.73 -3.57
N HIS A 195 4.86 -2.72 -2.94
CA HIS A 195 3.58 -2.49 -3.60
C HIS A 195 2.95 -1.16 -3.17
N GLY A 196 3.75 -0.21 -2.68
CA GLY A 196 3.24 0.98 -2.01
C GLY A 196 2.64 0.68 -0.64
N ALA A 197 1.95 1.66 -0.06
CA ALA A 197 1.35 1.56 1.26
C ALA A 197 0.28 2.64 1.47
N LEU A 198 -0.65 2.40 2.39
CA LEU A 198 -1.75 3.31 2.71
C LEU A 198 -1.32 4.66 3.28
N HIS A 199 -0.05 4.86 3.62
CA HIS A 199 0.49 6.17 4.02
C HIS A 199 1.23 6.88 2.89
N LEU A 200 1.29 6.27 1.71
CA LEU A 200 1.90 6.84 0.51
C LEU A 200 0.79 7.27 -0.46
N TYR A 201 0.99 8.39 -1.12
CA TYR A 201 0.10 8.87 -2.17
C TYR A 201 0.87 9.39 -3.36
N ARG A 202 0.26 9.30 -4.55
CA ARG A 202 0.81 9.91 -5.75
C ARG A 202 0.19 11.28 -5.98
N THR A 203 1.05 12.27 -6.22
CA THR A 203 0.63 13.61 -6.63
C THR A 203 0.25 13.62 -8.11
N ALA A 204 -0.50 14.64 -8.55
CA ALA A 204 -0.82 14.82 -9.97
C ALA A 204 0.44 14.95 -10.86
N ALA A 205 1.58 15.36 -10.29
CA ALA A 205 2.86 15.44 -10.97
C ALA A 205 3.63 14.09 -11.00
N GLY A 206 3.00 12.98 -10.60
CA GLY A 206 3.60 11.64 -10.62
C GLY A 206 4.49 11.31 -9.43
N ARG A 207 4.80 12.26 -8.54
CA ARG A 207 5.67 12.02 -7.37
C ARG A 207 4.94 11.26 -6.27
N THR A 208 5.62 10.26 -5.69
CA THR A 208 5.18 9.54 -4.48
C THR A 208 5.58 10.31 -3.22
N VAL A 209 4.59 10.60 -2.38
CA VAL A 209 4.75 11.38 -1.14
C VAL A 209 4.23 10.56 0.03
N LYS A 210 5.02 10.52 1.11
CA LYS A 210 4.61 9.97 2.40
C LYS A 210 3.77 10.99 3.18
N GLU A 211 2.58 10.59 3.55
CA GLU A 211 1.74 11.32 4.47
C GLU A 211 2.22 11.08 5.92
N VAL A 212 2.51 12.17 6.63
CA VAL A 212 2.76 12.13 8.08
C VAL A 212 1.80 13.07 8.80
N GLY A 213 1.49 12.73 10.05
CA GLY A 213 0.66 13.54 10.94
C GLY A 213 -0.74 12.98 11.06
N GLY A 214 -1.25 13.02 12.30
CA GLY A 214 -2.53 12.44 12.70
C GLY A 214 -2.37 11.43 13.85
N VAL A 215 -3.33 11.37 14.78
CA VAL A 215 -3.48 10.20 15.67
C VAL A 215 -3.68 9.00 14.77
N ALA A 216 -3.03 7.87 15.02
CA ALA A 216 -3.18 6.73 14.14
C ALA A 216 -4.67 6.29 14.08
N GLY A 217 -5.12 5.90 12.88
CA GLY A 217 -6.54 5.96 12.48
C GLY A 217 -6.83 7.13 11.54
N SER A 218 -6.46 8.36 11.92
CA SER A 218 -6.70 9.56 11.09
C SER A 218 -5.90 9.60 9.79
N LEU A 219 -4.92 8.71 9.63
CA LEU A 219 -4.16 8.65 8.39
C LEU A 219 -5.04 8.16 7.23
N LEU A 220 -5.87 7.12 7.46
CA LEU A 220 -6.87 6.68 6.49
C LEU A 220 -7.94 7.76 6.26
N ASP A 221 -8.37 8.43 7.33
CA ASP A 221 -9.37 9.52 7.23
C ASP A 221 -8.83 10.72 6.45
N ARG A 222 -7.52 11.01 6.54
CA ARG A 222 -6.85 12.05 5.74
C ARG A 222 -6.80 11.72 4.26
N PHE A 223 -6.72 10.43 3.91
CA PHE A 223 -6.97 10.02 2.54
C PHE A 223 -8.39 10.37 2.14
N ALA A 224 -9.40 10.06 2.95
CA ALA A 224 -10.77 10.45 2.63
C ALA A 224 -10.92 11.96 2.38
N ALA A 225 -10.27 12.80 3.19
CA ALA A 225 -10.44 14.25 3.17
C ALA A 225 -9.83 14.99 1.96
N ASN A 226 -8.77 14.50 1.31
CA ASN A 226 -8.08 15.26 0.23
C ASN A 226 -8.23 14.62 -1.16
N GLU A 227 -9.16 15.12 -1.96
CA GLU A 227 -9.51 14.56 -3.28
C GLU A 227 -8.35 14.53 -4.30
N ASN A 228 -7.33 15.37 -4.15
CA ASN A 228 -6.18 15.44 -5.06
C ASN A 228 -5.08 14.41 -4.76
N ARG A 229 -5.27 13.57 -3.73
CA ARG A 229 -4.32 12.51 -3.35
C ARG A 229 -4.90 11.15 -3.74
N ILE A 230 -4.19 10.46 -4.63
CA ILE A 230 -4.50 9.09 -5.02
C ILE A 230 -3.73 8.17 -4.06
N PRO A 231 -4.42 7.30 -3.30
CA PRO A 231 -3.74 6.26 -2.51
C PRO A 231 -2.77 5.48 -3.39
N PHE A 232 -1.51 5.40 -2.98
CA PHE A 232 -0.48 4.69 -3.73
C PHE A 232 -0.27 3.31 -3.14
N PHE A 233 -1.03 2.35 -3.66
CA PHE A 233 -0.77 0.95 -3.41
C PHE A 233 -1.29 0.08 -4.56
N ILE A 234 -0.52 -0.93 -4.90
CA ILE A 234 -0.88 -1.93 -5.90
C ILE A 234 -1.82 -2.92 -5.22
N SER A 235 -3.10 -2.60 -5.22
CA SER A 235 -4.12 -3.40 -4.55
C SER A 235 -4.15 -4.81 -5.12
N GLU A 236 -4.38 -4.94 -6.42
CA GLU A 236 -4.73 -6.19 -7.10
C GLU A 236 -4.36 -6.08 -8.57
N GLY A 237 -3.79 -7.15 -9.14
CA GLY A 237 -3.41 -7.19 -10.54
C GLY A 237 -2.51 -8.36 -10.87
N SER A 238 -2.41 -8.68 -12.16
CA SER A 238 -1.55 -9.77 -12.64
C SER A 238 -0.07 -9.56 -12.24
N SER A 239 0.71 -10.64 -12.14
CA SER A 239 2.16 -10.54 -11.89
C SER A 239 2.87 -9.62 -12.90
N ARG A 240 2.41 -9.62 -14.16
CA ARG A 240 2.88 -8.73 -15.21
C ARG A 240 2.65 -7.25 -14.87
N HIS A 241 1.47 -6.90 -14.36
CA HIS A 241 1.16 -5.52 -13.97
C HIS A 241 1.91 -5.09 -12.72
N LYS A 242 2.10 -6.00 -11.75
CA LYS A 242 2.95 -5.74 -10.58
C LYS A 242 4.39 -5.42 -11.02
N MET A 243 4.95 -6.19 -11.96
CA MET A 243 6.28 -5.89 -12.52
C MET A 243 6.30 -4.55 -13.26
N GLN A 244 5.27 -4.21 -14.01
CA GLN A 244 5.20 -2.96 -14.75
C GLN A 244 5.11 -1.74 -13.82
N ALA A 245 4.32 -1.84 -12.75
CA ALA A 245 4.22 -0.81 -11.72
C ALA A 245 5.54 -0.65 -10.92
N ILE A 246 6.23 -1.77 -10.61
CA ILE A 246 7.57 -1.72 -10.02
C ILE A 246 8.56 -1.03 -10.97
N ALA A 247 8.53 -1.36 -12.27
CA ALA A 247 9.41 -0.75 -13.26
C ALA A 247 9.14 0.74 -13.51
N GLN A 248 7.95 1.22 -13.15
CA GLN A 248 7.54 2.63 -13.23
C GLN A 248 7.67 3.36 -11.88
N SER A 249 8.12 2.69 -10.83
CA SER A 249 8.42 3.30 -9.54
C SER A 249 9.89 3.72 -9.53
N ASP A 250 10.11 5.04 -9.54
CA ASP A 250 11.44 5.67 -9.45
C ASP A 250 12.14 5.43 -8.11
#